data_AF-A0A9N9N9F7-F1
#
_entry.id   AF-A0A9N9N9F7-F1
#
_cell.length_a   1.000
_cell.length_b   1.000
_cell.length_c   1.000
_cell.angle_alpha   90.00
_cell.angle_beta   90.00
_cell.angle_gamma   90.00
#
_symmetry.space_group_name_H-M   'P 1'
#
loop_
_entity.id
_entity.type
_entity.pdbx_description
1 polymer ?
#
loop_
_entity_poly.entity_id
_entity_poly.type
_entity_poly.pdbx_seq_one_letter_code
_entity_poly.pdbx_strand_id
1 'polypeptide(L)'
;MARQPNVQNIANAFQTLATEIASLPNLPVVNITQQIQNLQQIMVNQEQRTQARISNSTIRDDHVNIEPLLTDTGVIPPNFPQDLEDIKNARANTINGLLTAYNQPVAGNLETRKKRLAKYLGIRLVSL
;
A
#
# COMPACT_ATOMS: atom_id res chain seq x y z
N MET A 1 12.22 13.01 -18.53
CA MET A 1 11.88 13.31 -17.12
C MET A 1 10.37 13.24 -16.97
N ALA A 2 9.83 12.29 -16.22
CA ALA A 2 8.39 12.22 -15.99
C ALA A 2 8.00 13.31 -14.98
N ARG A 3 7.05 14.18 -15.33
CA ARG A 3 6.46 15.13 -14.39
C ARG A 3 5.66 14.32 -13.36
N GLN A 4 6.14 14.26 -12.12
CA GLN A 4 5.35 13.65 -11.05
C GLN A 4 4.11 14.52 -10.79
N PRO A 5 2.91 13.92 -10.68
CA PRO A 5 1.72 14.64 -10.25
C PRO A 5 1.97 15.29 -8.88
N ASN A 6 1.66 16.58 -8.74
CA ASN A 6 1.73 17.24 -7.44
C ASN A 6 0.51 16.83 -6.61
N VAL A 7 0.68 15.77 -5.81
CA VAL A 7 -0.37 15.21 -4.95
C VAL A 7 -0.93 16.25 -3.98
N GLN A 8 -0.12 17.21 -3.55
CA GLN A 8 -0.56 18.32 -2.71
C GLN A 8 -1.57 19.21 -3.45
N ASN A 9 -1.29 19.53 -4.71
CA ASN A 9 -2.23 20.31 -5.54
C ASN A 9 -3.54 19.56 -5.76
N ILE A 10 -3.49 18.23 -5.93
CA ILE A 10 -4.67 17.39 -6.08
C ILE A 10 -5.47 17.35 -4.78
N ALA A 11 -4.82 17.16 -3.63
CA ALA A 11 -5.47 17.17 -2.32
C ALA A 11 -6.17 18.51 -2.03
N ASN A 12 -5.52 19.63 -2.37
CA ASN A 12 -6.09 20.97 -2.23
C ASN A 12 -7.33 21.15 -3.12
N ALA A 13 -7.28 20.71 -4.38
CA ALA A 13 -8.42 20.77 -5.29
C ALA A 13 -9.63 19.97 -4.75
N PHE A 14 -9.38 18.77 -4.21
CA PHE A 14 -10.42 17.97 -3.55
C PHE A 14 -11.03 18.67 -2.33
N GLN A 15 -10.21 19.36 -1.53
CA GLN A 15 -10.69 20.10 -0.36
C GLN A 15 -11.59 21.30 -0.76
N THR A 16 -11.23 22.01 -1.82
CA THR A 16 -12.05 23.10 -2.38
C THR A 16 -13.41 22.57 -2.84
N LEU A 17 -13.42 21.49 -3.63
CA LEU A 17 -14.66 20.88 -4.11
C LEU A 17 -15.56 20.39 -2.95
N ALA A 18 -14.98 19.80 -1.90
CA ALA A 18 -15.74 19.40 -0.72
C ALA A 18 -16.45 20.59 -0.04
N THR A 19 -15.76 21.74 0.01
CA THR A 19 -16.28 22.97 0.63
C THR A 19 -17.40 23.58 -0.20
N GLU A 20 -17.24 23.60 -1.54
CA GLU A 20 -18.27 24.10 -2.46
C GLU A 20 -19.51 23.20 -2.51
N ILE A 21 -19.35 21.88 -2.43
CA ILE A 21 -20.49 20.96 -2.40
C ILE A 21 -21.28 21.10 -1.09
N ALA A 22 -20.61 21.36 0.03
CA ALA A 22 -21.25 21.58 1.32
C ALA A 22 -22.13 22.85 1.37
N SER A 23 -21.93 23.80 0.44
CA SER A 23 -22.72 25.04 0.37
C SER A 23 -23.96 24.93 -0.52
N LEU A 24 -24.18 23.80 -1.20
CA LEU A 24 -25.34 23.58 -2.06
C LEU A 24 -26.56 23.10 -1.24
N PRO A 25 -27.70 23.81 -1.26
CA PRO A 25 -28.91 23.39 -0.55
C PRO A 25 -29.59 22.20 -1.24
N ASN A 26 -30.13 21.27 -0.44
CA ASN A 26 -30.97 20.12 -0.86
C ASN A 26 -30.30 19.00 -1.68
N LEU A 27 -28.98 18.81 -1.58
CA LEU A 27 -28.45 17.49 -1.90
C LEU A 27 -28.96 16.50 -0.85
N PRO A 28 -29.36 15.25 -1.21
CA PRO A 28 -29.22 14.20 -0.23
C PRO A 28 -27.78 14.32 0.25
N VAL A 29 -27.57 14.43 1.56
CA VAL A 29 -26.24 14.39 2.17
C VAL A 29 -25.71 12.96 1.98
N VAL A 30 -25.59 12.54 0.73
CA VAL A 30 -24.63 11.55 0.29
C VAL A 30 -23.33 12.11 0.81
N ASN A 31 -22.62 11.27 1.53
CA ASN A 31 -21.50 11.60 2.38
C ASN A 31 -20.28 12.03 1.54
N ILE A 32 -20.42 13.00 0.63
CA ILE A 32 -19.46 13.41 -0.39
C ILE A 32 -18.19 13.91 0.29
N THR A 33 -18.34 14.66 1.38
CA THR A 33 -17.20 15.06 2.23
C THR A 33 -16.44 13.83 2.75
N GLN A 34 -17.13 12.82 3.27
CA GLN A 34 -16.48 11.57 3.69
C GLN A 34 -15.90 10.79 2.52
N GLN A 35 -16.56 10.75 1.36
CA GLN A 35 -16.03 10.11 0.17
C GLN A 35 -14.74 10.78 -0.29
N ILE A 36 -14.68 12.11 -0.27
CA ILE A 36 -13.48 12.89 -0.59
C ILE A 36 -12.37 12.64 0.43
N GLN A 37 -12.69 12.65 1.73
CA GLN A 37 -11.71 12.31 2.78
C GLN A 37 -11.17 10.89 2.61
N ASN A 38 -12.05 9.93 2.29
CA ASN A 38 -11.64 8.54 2.03
C ASN A 38 -10.72 8.47 0.81
N LEU A 39 -11.03 9.19 -0.28
CA LEU A 39 -10.18 9.25 -1.47
C LEU A 39 -8.81 9.87 -1.17
N GLN A 40 -8.77 10.97 -0.42
CA GLN A 40 -7.51 11.59 0.03
C GLN A 40 -6.67 10.60 0.84
N GLN A 41 -7.28 9.87 1.79
CA GLN A 41 -6.57 8.87 2.58
C GLN A 41 -6.03 7.72 1.72
N ILE A 42 -6.82 7.22 0.76
CA ILE A 42 -6.37 6.18 -0.18
C ILE A 42 -5.15 6.67 -0.98
N MET A 43 -5.15 7.93 -1.43
CA MET A 43 -4.03 8.53 -2.16
C MET A 43 -2.77 8.63 -1.29
N VAL A 44 -2.90 9.09 -0.04
CA VAL A 44 -1.77 9.17 0.92
C VAL A 44 -1.19 7.80 1.19
N ASN A 45 -2.03 6.79 1.47
CA ASN A 45 -1.60 5.43 1.72
C ASN A 45 -0.87 4.84 0.48
N GLN A 46 -1.38 5.12 -0.72
CA GLN A 46 -0.77 4.66 -1.96
C GLN A 46 0.59 5.31 -2.23
N GLU A 47 0.76 6.60 -1.93
CA GLU A 47 2.03 7.30 -2.05
C GLU A 47 3.08 6.71 -1.08
N GLN A 48 2.71 6.52 0.20
CA GLN A 48 3.61 5.90 1.17
C GLN A 48 4.03 4.48 0.77
N ARG A 49 3.09 3.66 0.27
CA ARG A 49 3.43 2.35 -0.30
C ARG A 49 4.40 2.45 -1.48
N THR A 50 4.25 3.47 -2.33
CA THR A 50 5.12 3.67 -3.48
C THR A 50 6.55 4.02 -3.03
N GLN A 51 6.68 4.91 -2.05
CA GLN A 51 7.97 5.26 -1.44
C GLN A 51 8.63 4.04 -0.78
N ALA A 52 7.87 3.26 -0.01
CA ALA A 52 8.37 2.02 0.60
C ALA A 52 8.86 1.01 -0.44
N ARG A 53 8.11 0.81 -1.54
CA ARG A 53 8.55 -0.05 -2.65
C ARG A 53 9.84 0.44 -3.32
N ILE A 54 10.00 1.75 -3.48
CA ILE A 54 11.24 2.33 -4.04
C ILE A 54 12.42 2.02 -3.12
N SER A 55 12.26 2.24 -1.81
CA SER A 55 13.26 1.89 -0.80
C SER A 55 13.61 0.39 -0.87
N ASN A 56 12.59 -0.47 -0.78
CA ASN A 56 12.74 -1.93 -0.80
C ASN A 56 13.36 -2.47 -2.10
N SER A 57 13.22 -1.76 -3.22
CA SER A 57 13.84 -2.16 -4.49
C SER A 57 15.36 -2.14 -4.48
N THR A 58 15.96 -1.47 -3.49
CA THR A 58 17.41 -1.41 -3.28
C THR A 58 17.95 -2.58 -2.46
N ILE A 59 17.08 -3.35 -1.79
CA ILE A 59 17.48 -4.51 -0.99
C ILE A 59 18.15 -5.56 -1.88
N ARG A 60 19.32 -6.03 -1.43
CA ARG A 60 20.14 -7.06 -2.10
C ARG A 60 20.58 -8.18 -1.16
N ASP A 61 20.59 -7.92 0.15
CA ASP A 61 20.97 -8.86 1.20
C ASP A 61 19.73 -9.30 1.99
N ASP A 62 19.79 -10.50 2.55
CA ASP A 62 18.67 -11.13 3.23
C ASP A 62 18.30 -10.49 4.59
N HIS A 63 19.24 -9.79 5.24
CA HIS A 63 19.07 -9.26 6.61
C HIS A 63 18.88 -7.73 6.65
N VAL A 64 18.71 -7.11 5.48
CA VAL A 64 18.39 -5.68 5.41
C VAL A 64 16.91 -5.49 5.70
N ASN A 65 16.61 -4.58 6.63
CA ASN A 65 15.24 -4.26 7.00
C ASN A 65 14.40 -3.84 5.77
N ILE A 66 13.21 -4.42 5.67
CA ILE A 66 12.18 -4.06 4.70
C ILE A 66 11.39 -2.86 5.24
N GLU A 67 11.30 -1.81 4.45
CA GLU A 67 10.40 -0.68 4.72
C GLU A 67 8.94 -1.18 4.68
N PRO A 68 8.16 -1.03 5.76
CA PRO A 68 6.80 -1.55 5.82
C PRO A 68 5.85 -0.89 4.82
N LEU A 69 4.95 -1.69 4.22
CA LEU A 69 3.88 -1.18 3.37
C LEU A 69 2.57 -1.12 4.13
N LEU A 70 1.88 0.02 4.06
CA LEU A 70 0.52 0.16 4.58
C LEU A 70 -0.49 -0.64 3.75
N THR A 71 -1.50 -1.19 4.41
CA THR A 71 -2.73 -1.70 3.79
C THR A 71 -3.60 -0.54 3.26
N ASP A 72 -4.70 -0.86 2.58
CA ASP A 72 -5.63 0.17 2.09
C ASP A 72 -6.30 0.96 3.22
N THR A 73 -6.39 0.38 4.42
CA THR A 73 -6.89 1.06 5.62
C THR A 73 -5.81 1.86 6.36
N GLY A 74 -4.58 1.92 5.83
CA GLY A 74 -3.51 2.74 6.38
C GLY A 74 -2.76 2.11 7.57
N VAL A 75 -2.93 0.80 7.81
CA VAL A 75 -2.22 0.09 8.88
C VAL A 75 -1.18 -0.86 8.32
N ILE A 76 -0.10 -1.10 9.07
CA ILE A 76 0.85 -2.18 8.78
C ILE A 76 0.20 -3.51 9.18
N PRO A 77 0.19 -4.54 8.30
CA PRO A 77 -0.34 -5.85 8.67
C PRO A 77 0.37 -6.47 9.88
N PRO A 78 -0.33 -7.26 10.71
CA PRO A 78 0.32 -8.02 11.77
C PRO A 78 1.32 -9.03 11.19
N ASN A 79 2.40 -9.29 11.92
CA ASN A 79 3.48 -10.19 11.52
C ASN A 79 4.15 -9.79 10.19
N PHE A 80 4.28 -8.48 9.94
CA PHE A 80 5.05 -7.98 8.81
C PHE A 80 6.52 -8.43 8.95
N PRO A 81 7.14 -8.98 7.90
CA PRO A 81 8.51 -9.48 7.95
C PRO A 81 9.50 -8.33 8.17
N GLN A 82 10.48 -8.53 9.03
CA GLN A 82 11.54 -7.54 9.23
C GLN A 82 12.46 -7.50 8.01
N ASP A 83 12.79 -8.65 7.44
CA ASP A 83 13.75 -8.79 6.34
C ASP A 83 13.36 -9.89 5.34
N LEU A 84 14.26 -10.22 4.41
CA LEU A 84 14.00 -11.25 3.41
C LEU A 84 14.14 -12.67 3.99
N GLU A 85 14.98 -12.87 5.00
CA GLU A 85 15.08 -14.16 5.70
C GLU A 85 13.76 -14.52 6.37
N ASP A 86 13.09 -13.56 7.00
CA ASP A 86 11.74 -13.73 7.54
C ASP A 86 10.75 -14.20 6.48
N ILE A 87 10.80 -13.63 5.26
CA ILE A 87 9.94 -14.06 4.15
C ILE A 87 10.28 -15.49 3.72
N LYS A 88 11.57 -15.84 3.65
CA LYS A 88 12.05 -17.18 3.28
C LYS A 88 11.63 -18.22 4.30
N ASN A 89 11.63 -17.89 5.59
CA ASN A 89 11.28 -18.80 6.67
C ASN A 89 9.79 -18.78 7.06
N ALA A 90 9.03 -17.78 6.59
CA ALA A 90 7.62 -17.63 6.92
C ALA A 90 6.77 -18.85 6.51
N ARG A 91 5.84 -19.20 7.40
CA ARG A 91 4.86 -20.27 7.21
C ARG A 91 3.72 -19.82 6.28
N ALA A 92 2.99 -20.80 5.74
CA ALA A 92 1.93 -20.55 4.77
C ALA A 92 0.81 -19.64 5.30
N ASN A 93 0.43 -19.77 6.57
CA ASN A 93 -0.56 -18.91 7.22
C ASN A 93 -0.10 -17.44 7.27
N THR A 94 1.16 -17.19 7.65
CA THR A 94 1.73 -15.83 7.68
C THR A 94 1.73 -15.19 6.29
N ILE A 95 2.22 -15.90 5.28
CA ILE A 95 2.25 -15.41 3.90
C ILE A 95 0.84 -15.16 3.36
N ASN A 96 -0.11 -16.05 3.63
CA ASN A 96 -1.50 -15.88 3.21
C ASN A 96 -2.15 -14.68 3.89
N GLY A 97 -1.93 -14.50 5.20
CA GLY A 97 -2.44 -13.34 5.94
C GLY A 97 -1.94 -12.02 5.37
N LEU A 98 -0.64 -11.94 5.06
CA LEU A 98 -0.03 -10.76 4.44
C LEU A 98 -0.59 -10.51 3.02
N LEU A 99 -0.69 -11.54 2.18
CA LEU A 99 -1.26 -11.40 0.83
C LEU A 99 -2.72 -10.95 0.88
N THR A 100 -3.54 -11.53 1.76
CA THR A 100 -4.93 -11.11 1.95
C THR A 100 -5.03 -9.68 2.45
N ALA A 101 -4.19 -9.25 3.41
CA ALA A 101 -4.16 -7.88 3.89
C ALA A 101 -3.81 -6.86 2.79
N TYR A 102 -3.05 -7.29 1.77
CA TYR A 102 -2.70 -6.49 0.60
C TYR A 102 -3.60 -6.72 -0.62
N ASN A 103 -4.74 -7.40 -0.44
CA ASN A 103 -5.68 -7.74 -1.53
C ASN A 103 -4.98 -8.47 -2.71
N GLN A 104 -3.97 -9.29 -2.40
CA GLN A 104 -3.24 -10.09 -3.38
C GLN A 104 -3.77 -11.53 -3.42
N PRO A 105 -3.74 -12.20 -4.59
CA PRO A 105 -4.17 -13.59 -4.71
C PRO A 105 -3.36 -14.54 -3.81
N VAL A 106 -4.03 -15.52 -3.19
CA VAL A 106 -3.41 -16.59 -2.36
C VAL A 106 -3.33 -17.95 -3.08
N ALA A 107 -3.52 -17.97 -4.40
CA ALA A 107 -3.40 -19.19 -5.20
C ALA A 107 -1.94 -19.58 -5.46
N GLY A 108 -1.71 -20.87 -5.71
CA GLY A 108 -0.41 -21.48 -5.99
C GLY A 108 0.26 -22.10 -4.77
N ASN A 109 1.45 -22.66 -4.97
CA ASN A 109 2.26 -23.22 -3.88
C ASN A 109 2.88 -22.12 -2.99
N LEU A 110 3.45 -22.50 -1.84
CA LEU A 110 3.99 -21.54 -0.86
C LEU A 110 5.08 -20.64 -1.46
N GLU A 111 6.00 -21.20 -2.23
CA GLU A 111 7.09 -20.47 -2.86
C GLU A 111 6.56 -19.39 -3.83
N THR A 112 5.56 -19.74 -4.65
CA THR A 112 4.88 -18.79 -5.54
C THR A 112 4.26 -17.63 -4.77
N ARG A 113 3.67 -17.92 -3.60
CA ARG A 113 3.08 -16.89 -2.74
C ARG A 113 4.14 -16.00 -2.07
N LYS A 114 5.27 -16.57 -1.63
CA LYS A 114 6.41 -15.79 -1.12
C LYS A 114 6.97 -14.86 -2.19
N LYS A 115 7.16 -15.37 -3.42
CA LYS A 115 7.57 -14.58 -4.59
C LYS A 115 6.61 -13.44 -4.88
N ARG A 116 5.30 -13.72 -4.81
CA ARG A 116 4.25 -12.70 -4.99
C ARG A 116 4.33 -11.62 -3.91
N LEU A 117 4.48 -12.00 -2.64
CA LEU A 117 4.61 -11.06 -1.53
C LEU A 117 5.83 -10.16 -1.72
N ALA A 118 7.02 -10.74 -1.89
CA ALA A 118 8.26 -9.97 -2.05
C ALA A 118 8.18 -9.01 -3.25
N LYS A 119 7.63 -9.45 -4.39
CA LYS A 119 7.41 -8.60 -5.55
C LYS A 119 6.46 -7.44 -5.22
N TYR A 120 5.38 -7.69 -4.49
CA TYR A 120 4.43 -6.65 -4.07
C TYR A 120 5.07 -5.62 -3.13
N LEU A 121 5.98 -6.07 -2.24
CA LEU A 121 6.76 -5.22 -1.35
C LEU A 121 7.85 -4.41 -2.08
N GLY A 122 8.05 -4.63 -3.38
CA GLY A 122 9.04 -3.91 -4.19
C GLY A 122 10.41 -4.56 -4.23
N ILE A 123 10.58 -5.76 -3.67
CA ILE A 123 11.87 -6.42 -3.57
C ILE A 123 12.17 -7.21 -4.86
N ARG A 124 13.35 -7.00 -5.44
CA ARG A 124 13.82 -7.74 -6.61
C ARG A 124 14.43 -9.06 -6.16
N LEU A 125 13.71 -10.15 -6.36
CA LEU A 125 14.19 -11.47 -6.01
C LEU A 125 15.16 -12.00 -7.07
N VAL A 126 16.32 -12.48 -6.61
CA VAL A 126 17.27 -13.26 -7.42
C VAL A 126 17.05 -14.77 -7.21
N SER A 127 16.61 -15.17 -6.01
CA SER A 127 16.07 -16.51 -5.69
C SER A 127 15.32 -16.48 -4.35
N LEU A 128 14.29 -17.33 -4.20
CA LEU A 128 13.57 -17.63 -2.96
C LEU A 128 13.48 -19.14 -2.79
#